data_AF-A0A0F9YHS0-F1
#
_entry.id   AF-A0A0F9YHS0-F1
#
_cell.length_a   1.000
_cell.length_b   1.000
_cell.length_c   1.000
_cell.angle_alpha   90.00
_cell.angle_beta   90.00
_cell.angle_gamma   90.00
#
_symmetry.space_group_name_H-M   'P 1'
#
loop_
_entity.id
_entity.type
_entity.pdbx_description
1 polymer ?
#
loop_
_entity_poly.entity_id
_entity_poly.type
_entity_poly.pdbx_seq_one_letter_code
_entity_poly.pdbx_strand_id
1 'polypeptide(L)'
;MSILDWLEAIIKLGLPMAVLGGLMFNWLYGAGQLSRDDGHQAIRQRLAELRKQHKTNKSKHGNYLYKQWLFFGGGFYGLTVLWTLLVIEVGEMFSFILNFDLAALLANGIVALFVNLVVSQLGNIVTALLWFGYWPDAGGSSVVIWVGIAYAGYLSGIHLAREGDSLHGLADLKSRIKLRRQGMKDKNVK
;
A
#
# COMPACT_ATOMS: atom_id res chain seq x y z
N MET A 1 3.98 -24.34 -14.95
CA MET A 1 4.49 -23.11 -14.31
C MET A 1 5.99 -23.05 -14.47
N SER A 2 6.45 -21.97 -15.08
CA SER A 2 7.86 -21.69 -15.31
C SER A 2 8.45 -20.89 -14.14
N ILE A 3 9.78 -20.82 -14.04
CA ILE A 3 10.44 -19.95 -13.06
C ILE A 3 10.16 -18.46 -13.30
N LEU A 4 9.81 -18.10 -14.54
CA LEU A 4 9.46 -16.73 -14.93
C LEU A 4 8.13 -16.33 -14.28
N ASP A 5 7.15 -17.24 -14.22
CA ASP A 5 5.85 -16.98 -13.59
C ASP A 5 6.00 -16.62 -12.09
N TRP A 6 6.97 -17.25 -11.41
CA TRP A 6 7.29 -16.94 -10.02
C TRP A 6 7.95 -15.57 -9.87
N LEU A 7 8.95 -15.27 -10.69
CA LEU A 7 9.62 -13.97 -10.68
C LEU A 7 8.63 -12.84 -10.99
N GLU A 8 7.76 -13.05 -11.96
CA GLU A 8 6.73 -12.12 -12.34
C GLU A 8 5.76 -11.85 -11.18
N ALA A 9 5.25 -12.89 -10.53
CA ALA A 9 4.37 -12.73 -9.38
C ALA A 9 5.08 -12.01 -8.21
N ILE A 10 6.37 -12.28 -7.99
CA ILE A 10 7.17 -11.57 -6.98
C ILE A 10 7.26 -10.08 -7.34
N ILE A 11 7.59 -9.74 -8.59
CA ILE A 11 7.80 -8.36 -9.01
C ILE A 11 6.47 -7.58 -9.05
N LYS A 12 5.43 -8.15 -9.65
CA LYS A 12 4.14 -7.48 -9.85
C LYS A 12 3.30 -7.37 -8.58
N LEU A 13 3.46 -8.32 -7.65
CA LEU A 13 2.58 -8.40 -6.47
C LEU A 13 3.35 -8.55 -5.15
N GLY A 14 4.32 -9.46 -5.07
CA GLY A 14 5.07 -9.72 -3.82
C GLY A 14 5.80 -8.48 -3.29
N LEU A 15 6.64 -7.85 -4.11
CA LEU A 15 7.45 -6.69 -3.74
C LEU A 15 6.57 -5.46 -3.45
N PRO A 16 5.56 -5.11 -4.28
CA PRO A 16 4.60 -4.07 -3.93
C PRO A 16 3.88 -4.32 -2.61
N MET A 17 3.49 -5.56 -2.30
CA MET A 17 2.85 -5.89 -1.02
C MET A 17 3.81 -5.72 0.16
N ALA A 18 5.09 -6.05 0.00
CA ALA A 18 6.10 -5.79 1.02
C ALA A 18 6.30 -4.30 1.27
N VAL A 19 6.42 -3.50 0.21
CA VAL A 19 6.60 -2.05 0.31
C VAL A 19 5.37 -1.39 0.93
N LEU A 20 4.18 -1.63 0.36
CA LEU A 20 2.95 -1.00 0.83
C LEU A 20 2.57 -1.48 2.23
N GLY A 21 2.73 -2.78 2.51
CA GLY A 21 2.49 -3.35 3.84
C GLY A 21 3.43 -2.72 4.86
N GLY A 22 4.71 -2.63 4.54
CA GLY A 22 5.70 -1.98 5.40
C GLY A 22 5.39 -0.51 5.64
N LEU A 23 5.05 0.27 4.61
CA LEU A 23 4.70 1.68 4.74
C LEU A 23 3.48 1.89 5.63
N MET A 24 2.40 1.13 5.40
CA MET A 24 1.16 1.26 6.17
C MET A 24 1.36 0.88 7.63
N PHE A 25 2.05 -0.22 7.91
CA PHE A 25 2.31 -0.67 9.27
C PHE A 25 3.32 0.22 10.00
N ASN A 26 4.36 0.71 9.31
CA ASN A 26 5.29 1.66 9.90
C ASN A 26 4.57 2.95 10.32
N TRP A 27 3.60 3.42 9.52
CA TRP A 27 2.79 4.55 9.91
C TRP A 27 1.92 4.23 11.14
N LEU A 28 1.27 3.07 11.20
CA LEU A 28 0.49 2.66 12.37
C LEU A 28 1.34 2.57 13.65
N TYR A 29 2.54 2.01 13.55
CA TYR A 29 3.50 1.95 14.66
C TYR A 29 3.95 3.35 15.09
N GLY A 30 4.36 4.20 14.12
CA GLY A 30 4.80 5.57 14.40
C GLY A 30 3.71 6.48 14.97
N ALA A 31 2.45 6.21 14.63
CA ALA A 31 1.30 6.92 15.19
C ALA A 31 0.87 6.41 16.57
N GLY A 32 1.54 5.39 17.13
CA GLY A 32 1.16 4.75 18.39
C GLY A 32 -0.18 4.00 18.33
N GLN A 33 -0.68 3.71 17.13
CA GLN A 33 -1.97 3.03 16.92
C GLN A 33 -1.86 1.50 16.98
N LEU A 34 -0.63 0.99 16.90
CA LEU A 34 -0.28 -0.42 17.06
C LEU A 34 0.97 -0.51 17.94
N SER A 35 1.03 -1.50 18.85
CA SER A 35 2.29 -1.82 19.51
C SER A 35 3.13 -2.71 18.60
N ARG A 36 4.44 -2.47 18.58
CA ARG A 36 5.38 -3.32 17.84
C ARG A 36 5.51 -4.70 18.44
N ASP A 37 5.08 -4.90 19.69
CA ASP A 37 5.10 -6.22 20.34
C ASP A 37 3.83 -7.05 20.10
N ASP A 38 2.80 -6.43 19.52
CA ASP A 38 1.50 -7.07 19.31
C ASP A 38 1.59 -8.29 18.38
N GLY A 39 0.94 -9.39 18.80
CA GLY A 39 0.73 -10.56 17.96
C GLY A 39 -0.31 -10.30 16.86
N HIS A 40 -0.36 -11.18 15.84
CA HIS A 40 -1.27 -11.04 14.69
C HIS A 40 -2.76 -10.84 15.06
N GLN A 41 -3.22 -11.43 16.16
CA GLN A 41 -4.62 -11.27 16.61
C GLN A 41 -4.88 -9.86 17.16
N ALA A 42 -3.97 -9.32 17.96
CA ALA A 42 -4.08 -7.96 18.49
C ALA A 42 -4.02 -6.92 17.36
N ILE A 43 -3.13 -7.13 16.38
CA ILE A 43 -3.09 -6.33 15.15
C ILE A 43 -4.45 -6.31 14.44
N ARG A 44 -5.08 -7.48 14.24
CA ARG A 44 -6.40 -7.56 13.58
C ARG A 44 -7.50 -6.83 14.36
N GLN A 45 -7.51 -6.93 15.69
CA GLN A 45 -8.49 -6.24 16.53
C GLN A 45 -8.30 -4.73 16.44
N ARG A 46 -7.06 -4.24 16.54
CA ARG A 46 -6.74 -2.81 16.39
C ARG A 46 -7.11 -2.27 15.02
N LEU A 47 -6.84 -3.01 13.94
CA LEU A 47 -7.25 -2.60 12.59
C LEU A 47 -8.79 -2.51 12.46
N ALA A 48 -9.53 -3.41 13.10
CA ALA A 48 -10.99 -3.35 13.12
C ALA A 48 -11.51 -2.13 13.92
N GLU A 49 -10.87 -1.80 15.05
CA GLU A 49 -11.17 -0.58 15.82
C GLU A 49 -10.88 0.68 14.99
N LEU A 50 -9.71 0.76 14.37
CA LEU A 50 -9.30 1.87 13.49
C LEU A 50 -10.28 2.04 12.33
N ARG A 51 -10.76 0.95 11.74
CA ARG A 51 -11.78 1.01 10.69
C ARG A 51 -13.10 1.59 11.20
N LYS A 52 -13.55 1.19 12.40
CA LYS A 52 -14.77 1.74 13.02
C LYS A 52 -14.59 3.23 13.32
N GLN A 53 -13.46 3.61 13.90
CA GLN A 53 -13.11 5.01 14.15
C GLN A 53 -13.02 5.81 12.85
N HIS A 54 -12.51 5.25 11.77
CA HIS A 54 -12.45 5.92 10.47
C HIS A 54 -13.85 6.17 9.88
N LYS A 55 -14.80 5.26 10.09
CA LYS A 55 -16.20 5.44 9.67
C LYS A 55 -16.88 6.57 10.44
N THR A 56 -16.62 6.69 11.75
CA THR A 56 -17.27 7.67 12.62
C THR A 56 -16.57 9.03 12.61
N ASN A 57 -15.24 9.03 12.50
CA ASN A 57 -14.40 10.21 12.58
C ASN A 57 -13.81 10.51 11.19
N LYS A 58 -14.58 11.26 10.38
CA LYS A 58 -14.12 11.78 9.08
C LYS A 58 -13.13 12.93 9.29
N SER A 59 -11.95 12.67 9.86
CA SER A 59 -10.91 13.69 9.88
C SER A 59 -10.56 14.10 8.44
N LYS A 60 -10.66 15.39 8.13
CA LYS A 60 -10.30 15.90 6.79
C LYS A 60 -8.79 15.77 6.52
N HIS A 61 -7.97 15.80 7.57
CA HIS A 61 -6.51 15.70 7.50
C HIS A 61 -6.04 14.26 7.76
N GLY A 62 -5.32 13.69 6.79
CA GLY A 62 -4.73 12.35 6.83
C GLY A 62 -4.40 11.85 5.42
N ASN A 63 -3.30 11.12 5.26
CA ASN A 63 -2.83 10.66 3.94
C ASN A 63 -3.88 9.73 3.27
N TYR A 64 -4.18 10.06 2.01
CA TYR A 64 -5.25 9.47 1.21
C TYR A 64 -5.11 7.95 1.05
N LEU A 65 -3.90 7.45 0.83
CA LEU A 65 -3.64 6.02 0.64
C LEU A 65 -4.04 5.19 1.87
N TYR A 66 -3.81 5.72 3.07
CA TYR A 66 -4.22 5.05 4.30
C TYR A 66 -5.72 5.02 4.50
N LYS A 67 -6.42 6.11 4.14
CA LYS A 67 -7.88 6.15 4.19
C LYS A 67 -8.47 5.12 3.23
N GLN A 68 -7.94 5.03 2.01
CA GLN A 68 -8.36 4.04 1.03
C GLN A 68 -8.04 2.61 1.47
N TRP A 69 -6.84 2.38 2.01
CA TRP A 69 -6.47 1.08 2.57
C TRP A 69 -7.44 0.64 3.68
N LEU A 70 -7.76 1.52 4.65
CA LEU A 70 -8.74 1.26 5.70
C LEU A 70 -10.17 1.04 5.14
N PHE A 71 -10.55 1.78 4.09
CA PHE A 71 -11.83 1.60 3.40
C PHE A 71 -11.97 0.18 2.86
N PHE A 72 -10.93 -0.33 2.16
CA PHE A 72 -10.86 -1.69 1.65
C PHE A 72 -10.57 -2.76 2.72
N GLY A 73 -10.40 -2.37 3.99
CA GLY A 73 -10.38 -3.29 5.14
C GLY A 73 -9.13 -3.22 6.01
N GLY A 74 -8.10 -2.48 5.61
CA GLY A 74 -6.92 -2.19 6.45
C GLY A 74 -5.99 -3.39 6.69
N GLY A 75 -6.09 -4.46 5.91
CA GLY A 75 -5.23 -5.64 6.02
C GLY A 75 -4.71 -6.09 4.66
N PHE A 76 -4.26 -7.34 4.57
CA PHE A 76 -3.76 -7.93 3.33
C PHE A 76 -4.70 -7.73 2.13
N TYR A 77 -5.96 -8.16 2.25
CA TYR A 77 -6.94 -8.06 1.16
C TYR A 77 -7.21 -6.60 0.76
N GLY A 78 -7.28 -5.69 1.73
CA GLY A 78 -7.47 -4.27 1.43
C GLY A 78 -6.28 -3.68 0.68
N LEU A 79 -5.07 -4.16 0.96
CA LEU A 79 -3.83 -3.72 0.32
C LEU A 79 -3.73 -4.25 -1.13
N THR A 80 -4.09 -5.51 -1.37
CA THR A 80 -4.07 -6.10 -2.71
C THR A 80 -5.10 -5.44 -3.62
N VAL A 81 -6.31 -5.17 -3.11
CA VAL A 81 -7.33 -4.43 -3.86
C VAL A 81 -6.84 -3.02 -4.18
N LEU A 82 -6.32 -2.29 -3.19
CA LEU A 82 -5.79 -0.93 -3.40
C LEU A 82 -4.67 -0.89 -4.44
N TRP A 83 -3.71 -1.81 -4.35
CA TRP A 83 -2.60 -1.90 -5.30
C TRP A 83 -3.07 -2.24 -6.71
N THR A 84 -3.98 -3.21 -6.84
CA THR A 84 -4.51 -3.61 -8.15
C THR A 84 -5.28 -2.46 -8.79
N LEU A 85 -6.09 -1.76 -8.02
CA LEU A 85 -6.80 -0.58 -8.49
C LEU A 85 -5.82 0.51 -8.94
N LEU A 86 -4.77 0.77 -8.16
CA LEU A 86 -3.75 1.76 -8.50
C LEU A 86 -3.03 1.40 -9.82
N VAL A 87 -2.69 0.13 -10.03
CA VAL A 87 -2.03 -0.33 -11.27
C VAL A 87 -2.96 -0.12 -12.48
N ILE A 88 -4.24 -0.49 -12.35
CA ILE A 88 -5.23 -0.30 -13.42
C ILE A 88 -5.39 1.19 -13.75
N GLU A 89 -5.67 2.03 -12.75
CA GLU A 89 -5.91 3.46 -12.94
C GLU A 89 -4.69 4.18 -13.53
N VAL A 90 -3.48 3.85 -13.06
CA VAL A 90 -2.25 4.43 -13.60
C VAL A 90 -2.03 3.98 -15.04
N GLY A 91 -2.28 2.71 -15.35
CA GLY A 91 -2.18 2.19 -16.71
C GLY A 91 -3.16 2.86 -17.68
N GLU A 92 -4.41 3.02 -17.25
CA GLU A 92 -5.44 3.73 -18.02
C GLU A 92 -5.11 5.22 -18.19
N MET A 93 -4.61 5.87 -17.14
CA MET A 93 -4.17 7.27 -17.21
C MET A 93 -3.04 7.44 -18.24
N PHE A 94 -2.04 6.56 -18.23
CA PHE A 94 -0.98 6.60 -19.24
C PHE A 94 -1.51 6.34 -20.64
N SER A 95 -2.38 5.35 -20.80
CA SER A 95 -3.03 5.05 -22.08
C SER A 95 -3.83 6.25 -22.60
N PHE A 96 -4.58 6.91 -21.72
CA PHE A 96 -5.35 8.11 -22.02
C PHE A 96 -4.45 9.27 -22.45
N ILE A 97 -3.34 9.51 -21.74
CA ILE A 97 -2.40 10.60 -22.09
C ILE A 97 -1.73 10.33 -23.45
N LEU A 98 -1.31 9.09 -23.71
CA LEU A 98 -0.61 8.72 -24.95
C LEU A 98 -1.55 8.67 -26.16
N ASN A 99 -2.82 8.33 -25.95
CA ASN A 99 -3.83 8.20 -27.01
C ASN A 99 -4.92 9.28 -26.89
N PHE A 100 -4.58 10.46 -26.36
CA PHE A 100 -5.55 11.51 -26.11
C PHE A 100 -6.10 12.06 -27.44
N ASP A 101 -7.41 11.90 -27.65
CA ASP A 101 -8.13 12.47 -28.78
C ASP A 101 -9.42 13.16 -28.30
N LEU A 102 -9.37 14.49 -28.22
CA LEU A 102 -10.49 15.31 -27.76
C LEU A 102 -11.70 15.23 -28.70
N ALA A 103 -11.48 15.09 -30.02
CA ALA A 103 -12.55 15.01 -30.99
C ALA A 103 -13.30 13.67 -30.85
N ALA A 104 -12.57 12.57 -30.71
CA ALA A 104 -13.15 11.26 -30.46
C ALA A 104 -13.91 11.20 -29.12
N LEU A 105 -13.37 11.82 -28.07
CA LEU A 105 -14.00 11.87 -26.74
C LEU A 105 -15.34 12.62 -26.76
N LEU A 106 -15.46 13.67 -27.56
CA LEU A 106 -16.67 14.49 -27.66
C LEU A 106 -17.63 14.06 -28.79
N ALA A 107 -17.22 13.14 -29.66
CA ALA A 107 -18.02 12.69 -30.81
C ALA A 107 -19.39 12.13 -30.40
N ASN A 108 -19.45 11.44 -29.26
CA ASN A 108 -20.69 10.87 -28.72
C ASN A 108 -21.39 11.78 -27.69
N GLY A 109 -20.88 13.01 -27.52
CA GLY A 109 -21.38 13.98 -26.55
C GLY A 109 -20.86 13.80 -25.13
N ILE A 110 -20.95 14.88 -24.36
CA ILE A 110 -20.42 14.99 -22.98
C ILE A 110 -21.10 13.99 -22.02
N VAL A 111 -22.40 13.73 -22.20
CA VAL A 111 -23.14 12.77 -21.36
C VAL A 111 -22.58 11.37 -21.53
N ALA A 112 -22.32 10.92 -22.76
CA ALA A 112 -21.74 9.61 -23.02
C ALA A 112 -20.34 9.49 -22.44
N LEU A 113 -19.53 10.56 -22.52
CA LEU A 113 -18.21 10.62 -21.88
C LEU A 113 -18.31 10.39 -20.37
N PHE A 114 -19.18 11.12 -19.67
CA PHE A 114 -19.35 10.95 -18.22
C PHE A 114 -19.85 9.56 -17.85
N VAL A 115 -20.81 9.01 -18.60
CA VAL A 115 -21.33 7.65 -18.37
C VAL A 115 -20.21 6.62 -18.56
N ASN A 116 -19.43 6.72 -19.63
CA ASN A 116 -18.33 5.81 -19.91
C ASN A 116 -17.25 5.88 -18.82
N LEU A 117 -16.91 7.09 -18.35
CA LEU A 117 -15.97 7.27 -17.23
C LEU A 117 -16.48 6.59 -15.95
N VAL A 118 -17.76 6.78 -15.61
CA VAL A 118 -18.34 6.15 -14.41
C VAL A 118 -18.37 4.63 -14.54
N VAL A 119 -18.81 4.09 -15.69
CA VAL A 119 -18.89 2.65 -15.93
C VAL A 119 -17.49 2.01 -15.92
N SER A 120 -16.51 2.64 -16.56
CA SER A 120 -15.10 2.19 -16.53
C SER A 120 -14.56 2.17 -15.11
N GLN A 121 -14.77 3.25 -14.34
CA GLN A 121 -14.31 3.32 -12.95
C GLN A 121 -14.94 2.23 -12.07
N LEU A 122 -16.24 1.94 -12.25
CA LEU A 122 -16.91 0.83 -11.56
C LEU A 122 -16.32 -0.53 -11.97
N GLY A 123 -16.04 -0.72 -13.26
CA GLY A 123 -15.36 -1.91 -13.78
C GLY A 123 -14.00 -2.12 -13.13
N ASN A 124 -13.19 -1.07 -13.01
CA ASN A 124 -11.87 -1.13 -12.40
C ASN A 124 -11.93 -1.53 -10.92
N ILE A 125 -12.90 -1.00 -10.18
CA ILE A 125 -13.13 -1.38 -8.79
C ILE A 125 -13.50 -2.86 -8.69
N VAL A 126 -14.39 -3.36 -9.55
CA VAL A 126 -14.77 -4.78 -9.57
C VAL A 126 -13.58 -5.66 -9.93
N THR A 127 -12.80 -5.31 -10.96
CA THR A 127 -11.59 -6.04 -11.35
C THR A 127 -10.56 -6.05 -10.22
N ALA A 128 -10.37 -4.93 -9.51
CA ALA A 128 -9.48 -4.86 -8.37
C ALA A 128 -9.96 -5.72 -7.18
N LEU A 129 -11.28 -5.80 -6.93
CA LEU A 129 -11.85 -6.71 -5.93
C LEU A 129 -11.59 -8.18 -6.30
N LEU A 130 -11.57 -8.47 -7.60
CA LEU A 130 -11.25 -9.77 -8.20
C LEU A 130 -9.77 -9.88 -8.61
N TRP A 131 -8.87 -9.18 -7.91
CA TRP A 131 -7.44 -9.12 -8.26
C TRP A 131 -6.80 -10.49 -8.49
N PHE A 132 -7.25 -11.52 -7.77
CA PHE A 132 -6.73 -12.89 -7.89
C PHE A 132 -7.01 -13.51 -9.27
N GLY A 133 -7.92 -12.95 -10.07
CA GLY A 133 -8.12 -13.29 -11.48
C GLY A 133 -7.50 -12.27 -12.45
N TYR A 134 -7.13 -11.08 -11.98
CA TYR A 134 -6.46 -10.05 -12.79
C TYR A 134 -4.98 -10.36 -13.01
N TRP A 135 -4.29 -10.80 -11.95
CA TRP A 135 -2.84 -10.96 -11.98
C TRP A 135 -2.34 -12.26 -12.63
N PRO A 136 -2.96 -13.44 -12.40
CA PRO A 136 -2.53 -14.64 -13.09
C PRO A 136 -2.88 -14.56 -14.56
N ASP A 137 -1.87 -14.59 -15.43
CA ASP A 137 -2.10 -14.67 -16.86
C ASP A 137 -2.93 -15.91 -17.22
N ALA A 138 -3.80 -15.77 -18.24
CA ALA A 138 -4.70 -16.81 -18.73
C ALA A 138 -4.03 -18.12 -19.18
N GLY A 139 -2.69 -18.18 -19.17
CA GLY A 139 -1.85 -19.33 -19.56
C GLY A 139 -1.69 -20.44 -18.51
N GLY A 140 -2.58 -20.56 -17.51
CA GLY A 140 -2.57 -21.68 -16.56
C GLY A 140 -1.72 -21.47 -15.31
N SER A 141 -1.42 -20.22 -14.96
CA SER A 141 -0.78 -19.87 -13.69
C SER A 141 -1.74 -20.11 -12.51
N SER A 142 -1.28 -20.85 -11.50
CA SER A 142 -2.07 -21.14 -10.30
C SER A 142 -2.32 -19.88 -9.47
N VAL A 143 -3.60 -19.52 -9.32
CA VAL A 143 -4.08 -18.44 -8.43
C VAL A 143 -3.49 -18.57 -7.02
N VAL A 144 -3.33 -19.80 -6.53
CA VAL A 144 -2.79 -20.08 -5.19
C VAL A 144 -1.38 -19.54 -5.01
N ILE A 145 -0.53 -19.64 -6.04
CA ILE A 145 0.85 -19.15 -5.98
C ILE A 145 0.89 -17.62 -5.96
N TRP A 146 0.07 -16.96 -6.78
CA TRP A 146 -0.05 -15.50 -6.77
C TRP A 146 -0.52 -14.97 -5.42
N VAL A 147 -1.54 -15.61 -4.84
CA VAL A 147 -2.02 -15.28 -3.49
C VAL A 147 -0.92 -15.54 -2.44
N GLY A 148 -0.23 -16.66 -2.53
CA GLY A 148 0.87 -17.03 -1.62
C GLY A 148 2.02 -16.04 -1.66
N ILE A 149 2.47 -15.64 -2.85
CA ILE A 149 3.56 -14.67 -3.04
C ILE A 149 3.15 -13.28 -2.54
N ALA A 150 1.93 -12.83 -2.87
CA ALA A 150 1.41 -11.57 -2.35
C ALA A 150 1.37 -11.56 -0.82
N TYR A 151 0.90 -12.66 -0.22
CA TYR A 151 0.81 -12.80 1.23
C TYR A 151 2.18 -12.86 1.89
N ALA A 152 3.13 -13.58 1.32
CA ALA A 152 4.52 -13.61 1.78
C ALA A 152 5.13 -12.20 1.75
N GLY A 153 4.97 -11.47 0.65
CA GLY A 153 5.39 -10.08 0.55
C GLY A 153 4.78 -9.20 1.63
N TYR A 154 3.46 -9.28 1.83
CA TYR A 154 2.76 -8.55 2.89
C TYR A 154 3.32 -8.84 4.30
N LEU A 155 3.58 -10.12 4.62
CA LEU A 155 4.19 -10.51 5.89
C LEU A 155 5.61 -9.95 6.04
N SER A 156 6.43 -10.03 4.99
CA SER A 156 7.77 -9.44 4.98
C SER A 156 7.72 -7.93 5.23
N GLY A 157 6.75 -7.22 4.62
CA GLY A 157 6.54 -5.80 4.84
C GLY A 157 6.24 -5.46 6.30
N ILE A 158 5.32 -6.20 6.93
CA ILE A 158 5.01 -6.03 8.36
C ILE A 158 6.25 -6.27 9.22
N HIS A 159 7.01 -7.33 8.92
CA HIS A 159 8.19 -7.69 9.67
C HIS A 159 9.25 -6.58 9.61
N LEU A 160 9.54 -6.06 8.42
CA LEU A 160 10.46 -4.93 8.23
C LEU A 160 9.98 -3.67 8.95
N ALA A 161 8.67 -3.39 8.94
CA ALA A 161 8.10 -2.26 9.67
C ALA A 161 8.24 -2.40 11.20
N ARG A 162 8.17 -3.64 11.71
CA ARG A 162 8.37 -3.93 13.14
C ARG A 162 9.81 -3.66 13.56
N GLU A 163 10.78 -4.07 12.75
CA GLU A 163 12.23 -3.93 13.00
C GLU A 163 12.82 -2.52 12.70
N GLY A 164 12.05 -1.65 12.03
CA GLY A 164 12.45 -0.31 11.60
C GLY A 164 12.84 0.69 12.71
N ASP A 165 12.70 0.34 13.99
CA ASP A 165 13.22 1.13 15.13
C ASP A 165 14.74 1.25 15.09
N SER A 166 15.44 0.34 14.41
CA SER A 166 16.89 0.45 14.22
C SER A 166 17.28 1.69 13.41
N LEU A 167 16.48 2.15 12.45
CA LEU A 167 16.83 3.31 11.61
C LEU A 167 16.59 4.66 12.31
N HIS A 168 15.50 4.79 13.07
CA HIS A 168 15.30 5.97 13.93
C HIS A 168 16.21 5.94 15.18
N GLY A 169 16.51 4.75 15.70
CA GLY A 169 17.52 4.54 16.74
C GLY A 169 18.92 4.97 16.29
N LEU A 170 19.31 4.76 15.03
CA LEU A 170 20.59 5.23 14.48
C LEU A 170 20.64 6.77 14.33
N ALA A 171 19.53 7.39 13.94
CA ALA A 171 19.42 8.85 13.89
C ALA A 171 19.49 9.47 15.30
N ASP A 172 18.86 8.84 16.29
CA ASP A 172 18.89 9.27 17.70
C ASP A 172 20.24 8.93 18.38
N LEU A 173 20.92 7.86 17.97
CA LEU A 173 22.29 7.57 18.42
C LEU A 173 23.27 8.62 17.91
N LYS A 174 23.13 9.05 16.64
CA LYS A 174 23.95 10.08 16.02
C LYS A 174 23.75 11.44 16.71
N SER A 175 22.51 11.78 17.09
CA SER A 175 22.21 13.02 17.82
C SER A 175 22.81 13.00 19.25
N ARG A 176 22.69 11.88 19.97
CA ARG A 176 23.25 11.70 21.32
C ARG A 176 24.78 11.72 21.33
N ILE A 177 25.44 11.10 20.35
CA ILE A 177 26.91 11.14 20.21
C ILE A 177 27.40 12.56 19.90
N LYS A 178 26.67 13.32 19.07
CA LYS A 178 26.98 14.72 18.76
C LYS A 178 26.88 15.61 20.00
N LEU A 179 25.83 15.46 20.80
CA LEU A 179 25.63 16.19 22.05
C LEU A 179 26.69 15.87 23.11
N ARG A 180 27.09 14.59 23.25
CA ARG A 180 28.20 14.19 24.13
C ARG A 180 29.54 14.78 23.70
N ARG A 181 29.82 14.85 22.39
CA ARG A 181 31.04 15.50 21.87
C ARG A 181 31.07 17.01 22.13
N GLN A 182 29.93 17.69 22.06
CA GLN A 182 29.83 19.12 22.38
C GLN A 182 30.00 19.39 23.88
N GLY A 183 29.37 18.59 24.74
CA GLY A 183 29.53 18.71 26.20
C GLY A 183 30.95 18.41 26.71
N MET A 184 31.74 17.60 25.99
CA MET A 184 33.16 17.39 26.31
C MET A 184 34.07 18.52 25.81
N LYS A 185 33.68 19.24 24.74
CA LYS A 185 34.42 20.42 24.27
C LYS A 185 34.29 21.59 25.23
N ASP A 186 33.10 21.83 25.79
CA ASP A 186 32.87 22.94 26.74
C ASP A 186 33.55 22.74 28.09
N LYS A 187 33.79 21.49 28.52
CA LYS A 187 34.52 21.18 29.77
C LYS A 187 36.04 21.37 29.67
N ASN A 188 36.60 21.42 28.48
CA ASN A 188 38.05 21.60 28.24
C ASN A 188 38.43 23.06 27.95
N VAL A 189 37.48 24.00 28.01
CA VAL A 189 37.70 25.44 27.75
C VAL A 189 37.50 26.30 29.01
N LYS A 190 37.31 25.67 30.17
CA LYS A 190 37.37 26.31 31.50
C LYS A 190 38.59 25.82 32.25
#